data_AF-A0A1F2S1Y6-F1
#
_entry.id   AF-A0A1F2S1Y6-F1
#
_cell.length_a   1.000
_cell.length_b   1.000
_cell.length_c   1.000
_cell.angle_alpha   90.00
_cell.angle_beta   90.00
_cell.angle_gamma   90.00
#
_symmetry.space_group_name_H-M   'P 1'
#
loop_
_entity.id
_entity.type
_entity.pdbx_description
1 polymer ?
#
loop_
_entity_poly.entity_id
_entity_poly.type
_entity_poly.pdbx_seq_one_letter_code
_entity_poly.pdbx_strand_id
1 'polypeptide(L)'
;MPLTVRLTPKTERALHALARRRRQTRSDIVREAIEYYTATADGDTQEERPYQMWADVIGLVRIGARNPDKTTGESFSTLVAGKARARRPR
;
A
#
# COMPACT_ATOMS: atom_id res chain seq x y z
N MET A 1 -18.50 11.09 -7.03
CA MET A 1 -19.02 10.69 -8.36
C MET A 1 -19.87 9.44 -8.23
N PRO A 2 -20.99 9.30 -8.96
CA PRO A 2 -21.80 8.08 -8.92
C PRO A 2 -21.12 6.94 -9.69
N LEU A 3 -21.08 5.74 -9.09
CA LEU A 3 -20.58 4.51 -9.71
C LEU A 3 -21.76 3.56 -9.96
N THR A 4 -21.85 3.03 -11.19
CA THR A 4 -22.85 2.02 -11.55
C THR A 4 -22.18 0.65 -11.61
N VAL A 5 -22.72 -0.32 -10.86
CA VAL A 5 -22.18 -1.69 -10.78
C VAL A 5 -23.23 -2.67 -11.28
N ARG A 6 -22.82 -3.62 -12.12
CA ARG A 6 -23.68 -4.74 -12.54
C ARG A 6 -23.64 -5.82 -11.46
N LEU A 7 -24.81 -6.17 -10.93
CA LEU A 7 -24.96 -7.21 -9.90
C LEU A 7 -25.72 -8.41 -10.47
N THR A 8 -25.43 -9.59 -9.93
CA THR A 8 -26.28 -10.76 -10.20
C THR A 8 -27.62 -10.61 -9.47
N PRO A 9 -28.72 -11.20 -9.96
CA PRO A 9 -30.03 -11.15 -9.29
C PRO A 9 -29.99 -11.68 -7.85
N LYS A 10 -29.11 -12.65 -7.58
CA LYS A 10 -28.90 -13.20 -6.23
C LYS A 10 -28.28 -12.16 -5.29
N THR A 11 -27.24 -11.46 -5.77
CA THR A 11 -26.54 -10.42 -5.00
C THR A 11 -27.45 -9.22 -4.75
N GLU A 12 -28.27 -8.84 -5.72
CA GLU A 12 -29.24 -7.74 -5.56
C GLU A 12 -30.29 -8.06 -4.48
N ARG A 13 -30.85 -9.28 -4.48
CA ARG A 13 -31.80 -9.71 -3.44
C ARG A 13 -31.15 -9.72 -2.06
N ALA A 14 -29.92 -10.20 -1.95
CA ALA A 14 -29.16 -10.20 -0.70
C ALA A 14 -28.91 -8.76 -0.21
N LEU A 15 -28.51 -7.85 -1.11
CA LEU A 15 -28.30 -6.44 -0.79
C LEU A 15 -29.58 -5.77 -0.29
N HIS A 16 -30.71 -6.03 -0.94
CA HIS A 16 -32.01 -5.49 -0.54
C HIS A 16 -32.49 -6.03 0.83
N ALA A 17 -32.32 -7.34 1.07
CA ALA A 17 -32.64 -7.94 2.36
C ALA A 17 -31.77 -7.36 3.49
N LEU A 18 -30.47 -7.14 3.22
CA LEU A 18 -29.54 -6.55 4.17
C LEU A 18 -29.88 -5.09 4.47
N ALA A 19 -30.24 -4.31 3.45
CA ALA A 19 -30.73 -2.93 3.58
C ALA A 19 -31.95 -2.84 4.48
N ARG A 20 -32.93 -3.72 4.26
CA ARG A 20 -34.15 -3.77 5.08
C ARG A 20 -33.86 -4.16 6.52
N ARG A 21 -32.97 -5.13 6.75
CA ARG A 21 -32.61 -5.60 8.11
C ARG A 21 -31.87 -4.53 8.91
N ARG A 22 -30.96 -3.78 8.28
CA ARG A 22 -30.13 -2.76 8.94
C ARG A 22 -30.73 -1.35 8.90
N ARG A 23 -31.88 -1.16 8.23
CA ARG A 23 -32.52 0.15 7.98
C ARG A 23 -31.57 1.17 7.33
N GLN A 24 -30.70 0.69 6.44
CA GLN A 24 -29.70 1.49 5.72
C GLN A 24 -30.03 1.53 4.23
N THR A 25 -29.48 2.51 3.52
CA THR A 25 -29.61 2.56 2.06
C THR A 25 -28.71 1.50 1.41
N ARG A 26 -29.06 1.11 0.18
CA ARG A 26 -28.23 0.20 -0.63
C ARG A 26 -26.81 0.75 -0.81
N SER A 27 -26.68 2.05 -1.01
CA SER A 27 -25.40 2.73 -1.20
C SER A 27 -24.55 2.72 0.07
N ASP A 28 -25.16 2.86 1.25
CA ASP A 28 -24.42 2.82 2.52
C ASP A 28 -23.87 1.43 2.79
N ILE A 29 -24.64 0.38 2.50
CA ILE A 29 -24.16 -1.00 2.63
C ILE A 29 -23.02 -1.30 1.66
N VAL A 30 -23.12 -0.81 0.41
CA VAL A 30 -22.04 -0.97 -0.56
C VAL A 30 -20.78 -0.23 -0.09
N ARG A 31 -20.92 0.97 0.48
CA ARG A 31 -19.81 1.72 1.04
C ARG A 31 -19.17 0.97 2.22
N GLU A 32 -19.97 0.51 3.18
CA GLU A 32 -19.50 -0.26 4.33
C GLU A 32 -18.78 -1.55 3.90
N ALA A 33 -19.32 -2.26 2.91
CA ALA A 33 -18.68 -3.45 2.37
C ALA A 33 -17.31 -3.13 1.75
N ILE A 34 -17.22 -2.07 0.95
CA ILE A 34 -15.94 -1.64 0.36
C ILE A 34 -14.96 -1.25 1.46
N GLU A 35 -15.38 -0.44 2.44
CA GLU A 35 -14.54 -0.04 3.58
C GLU A 35 -14.02 -1.25 4.36
N TYR A 36 -14.86 -2.25 4.59
CA TYR A 36 -14.45 -3.51 5.22
C TYR A 36 -13.40 -4.25 4.39
N TYR A 37 -13.60 -4.38 3.08
CA TYR A 37 -12.64 -5.05 2.20
C TYR A 37 -11.33 -4.26 2.08
N THR A 38 -11.35 -2.93 2.05
CA THR A 38 -10.14 -2.12 2.01
C THR A 38 -9.39 -2.16 3.34
N ALA A 39 -10.09 -2.09 4.48
CA ALA A 39 -9.45 -2.22 5.79
C ALA A 39 -8.81 -3.61 5.98
N THR A 40 -9.43 -4.65 5.42
CA THR A 40 -8.87 -6.01 5.46
C THR A 40 -7.72 -6.17 4.45
N ALA A 41 -7.82 -5.56 3.27
CA ALA A 41 -6.76 -5.56 2.26
C ALA A 41 -5.54 -4.72 2.67
N ASP A 42 -5.73 -3.63 3.42
CA ASP A 42 -4.64 -2.87 4.02
C ASP A 42 -3.93 -3.69 5.11
N GLY A 43 -4.65 -4.59 5.79
CA GLY A 43 -4.04 -5.61 6.66
C GLY A 43 -3.11 -6.59 5.93
N ASP A 44 -3.42 -6.95 4.68
CA ASP A 44 -2.63 -7.86 3.85
C ASP A 44 -1.59 -7.14 2.94
N THR A 45 -1.71 -5.82 2.78
CA THR A 45 -0.82 -5.02 1.89
C THR A 45 0.13 -4.11 2.67
N GLN A 46 -0.05 -3.96 4.00
CA GLN A 46 0.89 -3.28 4.89
C GLN A 46 1.62 -4.21 5.87
N GLU A 47 1.53 -5.53 5.72
CA GLU A 47 2.64 -6.38 6.17
C GLU A 47 3.81 -6.18 5.22
N GLU A 48 4.55 -5.10 5.49
CA GLU A 48 6.00 -5.00 5.39
C GLU A 48 6.65 -6.22 4.74
N ARG A 49 6.60 -6.26 3.41
CA ARG A 49 7.43 -7.22 2.67
C ARG A 49 8.86 -7.00 3.16
N PRO A 50 9.64 -8.07 3.43
CA PRO A 50 11.02 -7.92 3.89
C PRO A 50 11.79 -6.95 2.98
N TYR A 51 11.54 -6.98 1.67
CA TYR A 51 12.13 -6.04 0.72
C TYR A 51 11.77 -4.56 0.93
N GLN A 52 10.56 -4.23 1.38
CA GLN A 52 10.14 -2.85 1.64
C GLN A 52 10.73 -2.30 2.95
N MET A 53 10.86 -3.12 4.01
CA MET A 53 11.53 -2.68 5.25
C MET A 53 13.01 -2.37 5.04
N TRP A 54 13.65 -3.08 4.11
CA TRP A 54 15.04 -2.84 3.77
C TRP A 54 15.22 -1.78 2.69
N ALA A 55 14.16 -1.15 2.15
CA ALA A 55 14.28 -0.14 1.10
C ALA A 55 15.09 1.08 1.52
N ASP A 56 14.94 1.51 2.78
CA ASP A 56 15.69 2.62 3.38
C ASP A 56 17.16 2.23 3.68
N VAL A 57 17.43 0.94 3.90
CA VAL A 57 18.78 0.40 4.17
C VAL A 57 19.52 0.09 2.87
N ILE A 58 18.82 -0.42 1.86
CA ILE A 58 19.33 -0.79 0.54
C ILE A 58 19.45 0.44 -0.37
N GLY A 59 18.92 1.60 0.05
CA GLY A 59 19.04 2.84 -0.72
C GLY A 59 18.40 2.67 -2.09
N LEU A 60 17.18 2.12 -2.13
CA LEU A 60 16.41 2.02 -3.37
C LEU A 60 15.98 3.45 -3.75
N VAL A 61 16.87 4.10 -4.49
CA VAL A 61 16.73 5.45 -5.05
C VAL A 61 15.36 5.59 -5.69
N ARG A 62 14.68 6.71 -5.39
CA ARG A 62 13.42 7.13 -6.04
C ARG A 62 13.49 6.80 -7.53
N ILE A 63 12.61 5.88 -7.94
CA ILE A 63 12.40 5.48 -9.33
C ILE A 63 12.09 6.75 -10.14
N GLY A 64 13.06 7.14 -10.95
CA GLY A 64 13.06 8.39 -11.72
C GLY A 64 14.39 8.67 -12.43
N ALA A 65 15.48 8.02 -12.02
CA ALA A 65 16.76 8.13 -12.72
C ALA A 65 16.88 7.06 -13.82
N ARG A 66 17.11 7.51 -15.06
CA ARG A 66 17.17 6.75 -16.32
C ARG A 66 18.30 5.70 -16.43
N ASN A 67 19.09 5.47 -15.38
CA ASN A 67 20.11 4.41 -15.34
C ASN A 67 20.54 4.16 -13.88
N PRO A 68 19.97 3.17 -13.19
CA PRO A 68 20.29 2.88 -11.78
C PRO A 68 21.69 2.26 -11.59
N ASP A 69 22.27 1.65 -12.61
CA ASP A 69 23.44 0.77 -12.43
C ASP A 69 24.77 1.53 -12.32
N LYS A 70 24.87 2.74 -12.87
CA LYS A 70 26.16 3.47 -12.96
C LYS A 70 26.57 4.20 -11.68
N THR A 71 25.63 4.47 -10.77
CA THR A 71 25.85 5.42 -9.66
C THR A 71 25.74 4.78 -8.27
N THR A 72 25.36 3.50 -8.19
CA THR A 72 25.17 2.77 -6.92
C THR A 72 26.49 2.57 -6.18
N GLY A 73 27.59 2.28 -6.88
CA GLY A 73 28.91 2.09 -6.28
C GLY A 73 29.46 3.36 -5.64
N GLU A 74 29.33 4.50 -6.32
CA GLU A 74 29.79 5.80 -5.81
C GLU A 74 28.96 6.25 -4.60
N SER A 75 27.64 6.08 -4.65
CA SER A 75 26.72 6.44 -3.56
C SER A 75 26.94 5.57 -2.31
N PHE A 76 27.20 4.28 -2.50
CA PHE A 76 27.54 3.38 -1.40
C PHE A 76 28.89 3.72 -0.77
N SER A 77 29.90 4.02 -1.59
CA SER A 77 31.23 4.40 -1.10
C SER A 77 31.21 5.66 -0.25
N THR A 78 30.38 6.65 -0.61
CA THR A 78 30.22 7.90 0.15
C THR A 78 29.54 7.66 1.50
N LEU A 79 28.53 6.80 1.54
CA LEU A 79 27.82 6.45 2.77
C LEU A 79 28.75 5.69 3.74
N VAL A 80 29.53 4.72 3.24
CA VAL A 80 30.51 3.98 4.04
C VAL A 80 31.62 4.91 4.54
N ALA A 81 32.13 5.82 3.70
CA ALA A 81 33.14 6.80 4.10
C ALA A 81 32.64 7.75 5.20
N GLY A 82 31.38 8.21 5.12
CA GLY A 82 30.76 9.02 6.16
C GLY A 82 30.65 8.29 7.49
N LYS A 83 30.23 7.01 7.47
CA LYS A 83 30.10 6.19 8.67
C LYS A 83 31.47 5.81 9.28
N ALA A 84 32.49 5.61 8.46
CA ALA A 84 33.86 5.38 8.91
C ALA A 84 34.48 6.61 9.58
N ARG A 85 34.21 7.82 9.05
CA ARG A 85 34.64 9.07 9.69
C ARG A 85 33.96 9.31 11.03
N ALA A 86 32.67 9.02 11.14
CA ALA A 86 31.91 9.14 12.39
C ALA A 86 32.39 8.15 13.49
N ARG A 87 33.01 7.04 13.09
CA ARG A 87 33.56 6.01 13.99
C ARG A 87 35.00 6.25 14.42
N ARG A 88 35.70 7.26 13.88
CA ARG A 88 37.07 7.55 14.28
C ARG A 88 37.03 8.54 15.45
N PRO A 89 37.25 8.12 16.71
CA PRO A 89 37.49 9.07 17.79
C PRO A 89 38.75 9.89 17.44
N ARG A 90 38.68 11.19 17.68
CA ARG A 90 39.86 12.06 17.65
C ARG A 90 40.84 11.66 18.73
#